data_AF-A0A7L1QJM5-F1
#
_entry.id   AF-A0A7L1QJM5-F1
#
_cell.length_a   1.000
_cell.length_b   1.000
_cell.length_c   1.000
_cell.angle_alpha   90.00
_cell.angle_beta   90.00
_cell.angle_gamma   90.00
#
_symmetry.space_group_name_H-M   'P 1'
#
loop_
_entity.id
_entity.type
_entity.pdbx_description
1 polymer ?
#
loop_
_entity_poly.entity_id
_entity_poly.type
_entity_poly.pdbx_seq_one_letter_code
_entity_poly.pdbx_strand_id
1 'polypeptide(L)'
;VPVSPGLQKPPPCWTVLSQDRVTVVLLAVGQELFLLDNTSCSVVVRDLGMGLPVPTVPWGVPAPSPVPWVLPAPGRGRSCARPCPSPTGTWRCSATRAPSGWAWPRSSFVLDEDSHLVPELDGVRILSRTSHEFLHEIPEASQEIFRIASMAPGALLLEAQKEYEKESQKADEYLREIREQQLLPEAVGQCIEAAGYEHEPDTQKSLLRAASFGKCFLDKFPPEGFVRMCQDLRVLNAIRDYQIGIPLTFTQYKQLTSEVLLDRLVLRRLYPLALRICEFLRLPEMQGVSRILAPWACHKVQQKDKSDEEVAQAINQKLGDTAGISYSDIATRAYDCGRAELAIKLLEFEPRSAQQVPLLLKMKRSKLALGKAIESGDTDLVYTVVLHLKNELNRGSFFMTLQNQPVALSLYRQFCRHQERETLKDLYNQDDNHGELGNLHVQAGY
;
A
#
# COMPACT_ATOMS: atom_id res chain seq x y z
N VAL A 1 24.53 31.91 -8.26
CA VAL A 1 23.21 31.45 -7.78
C VAL A 1 22.18 32.44 -8.28
N PRO A 2 21.16 32.03 -9.06
CA PRO A 2 20.10 32.94 -9.47
C PRO A 2 19.46 33.54 -8.20
N VAL A 3 19.40 34.87 -8.15
CA VAL A 3 18.86 35.60 -7.01
C VAL A 3 17.33 35.53 -7.13
N SER A 4 16.68 34.75 -6.27
CA SER A 4 15.23 34.82 -6.14
C SER A 4 14.85 36.19 -5.58
N PRO A 5 13.88 36.91 -6.19
CA PRO A 5 13.45 38.20 -5.66
C PRO A 5 12.89 38.03 -4.23
N GLY A 6 13.54 38.64 -3.23
CA GLY A 6 12.98 38.77 -1.88
C GLY A 6 13.39 37.73 -0.82
N LEU A 7 14.25 36.75 -1.11
CA LEU A 7 14.76 35.82 -0.08
C LEU A 7 15.85 36.48 0.78
N GLN A 8 15.45 37.22 1.83
CA GLN A 8 16.37 37.61 2.92
C GLN A 8 16.38 36.61 4.09
N LYS A 9 15.46 35.63 4.07
CA LYS A 9 15.30 34.56 5.06
C LYS A 9 15.04 33.23 4.33
N PRO A 10 15.34 32.07 4.94
CA PRO A 10 14.97 30.78 4.35
C PRO A 10 13.46 30.74 4.09
N PRO A 11 13.01 30.20 2.94
CA PRO A 11 11.61 30.17 2.57
C PRO A 11 10.82 29.26 3.53
N PRO A 12 9.55 29.59 3.84
CA PRO A 12 8.73 28.83 4.79
C PRO A 12 8.51 27.37 4.37
N CYS A 13 8.49 27.10 3.06
CA CYS A 13 8.47 25.75 2.53
C CYS A 13 9.15 25.70 1.16
N TRP A 14 9.89 24.63 0.91
CA TRP A 14 10.61 24.40 -0.35
C TRP A 14 10.88 22.92 -0.51
N THR A 15 11.11 22.51 -1.76
CA THR A 15 11.43 21.15 -2.11
C THR A 15 12.33 21.08 -3.34
N VAL A 16 13.04 19.97 -3.50
CA VAL A 16 13.93 19.72 -4.63
C VAL A 16 13.27 18.68 -5.53
N LEU A 17 13.14 19.02 -6.80
CA LEU A 17 12.72 18.15 -7.88
C LEU A 17 13.94 17.77 -8.69
N SER A 18 14.04 16.49 -9.04
CA SER A 18 15.05 15.99 -9.96
C SER A 18 14.34 15.49 -11.21
N GLN A 19 14.51 16.22 -12.30
CA GLN A 19 13.84 15.94 -13.57
C GLN A 19 14.88 15.87 -14.67
N ASP A 20 14.99 14.72 -15.34
CA ASP A 20 15.93 14.49 -16.44
C ASP A 20 17.37 14.93 -16.17
N ARG A 21 17.86 14.65 -14.95
CA ARG A 21 19.20 15.02 -14.44
C ARG A 21 19.39 16.52 -14.19
N VAL A 22 18.34 17.33 -14.29
CA VAL A 22 18.31 18.73 -13.87
C VAL A 22 17.69 18.82 -12.48
N THR A 23 18.39 19.50 -11.58
CA THR A 23 17.88 19.82 -10.24
C THR A 23 17.13 21.13 -10.29
N VAL A 24 15.86 21.08 -9.90
CA VAL A 24 14.97 22.23 -9.85
C VAL A 24 14.49 22.38 -8.40
N VAL A 25 14.50 23.59 -7.86
CA VAL A 25 13.99 23.90 -6.53
C VAL A 25 12.63 24.58 -6.67
N LEU A 26 11.59 23.94 -6.15
CA LEU A 26 10.28 24.58 -6.00
C LEU A 26 10.20 25.16 -4.59
N LEU A 27 9.97 26.46 -4.46
CA LEU A 27 9.85 27.11 -3.16
C LEU A 27 8.67 28.06 -3.11
N ALA A 28 8.05 28.18 -1.94
CA ALA A 28 7.03 29.17 -1.67
C ALA A 28 7.66 30.41 -1.02
N VAL A 29 7.30 31.59 -1.51
CA VAL A 29 7.61 32.88 -0.87
C VAL A 29 6.31 33.62 -0.65
N GLY A 30 5.91 33.76 0.61
CA GLY A 30 4.56 34.23 0.94
C GLY A 30 3.52 33.25 0.41
N GLN A 31 2.60 33.74 -0.44
CA GLN A 31 1.59 32.91 -1.09
C GLN A 31 2.01 32.44 -2.49
N GLU A 32 3.15 32.84 -3.04
CA GLU A 32 3.49 32.51 -4.44
C GLU A 32 4.46 31.33 -4.52
N LEU A 33 4.30 30.47 -5.55
CA LEU A 33 5.24 29.40 -5.88
C LEU A 33 6.25 29.83 -6.96
N PHE A 34 7.52 29.54 -6.70
CA PHE A 34 8.65 29.80 -7.60
C PHE A 34 9.38 28.51 -7.93
N LEU A 35 9.75 28.37 -9.19
CA LEU A 35 10.57 27.30 -9.72
C LEU A 35 11.95 27.86 -10.09
N LEU A 36 12.98 27.35 -9.41
CA LEU A 36 14.38 27.75 -9.55
C LEU A 36 15.17 26.63 -10.19
N ASP A 37 15.81 26.91 -11.31
CA ASP A 37 16.83 26.04 -11.90
C ASP A 37 18.23 26.67 -11.71
N ASN A 38 19.29 26.02 -12.20
CA ASN A 38 20.67 26.54 -12.08
C ASN A 38 20.90 27.89 -12.82
N THR A 39 19.98 28.29 -13.69
CA THR A 39 20.08 29.42 -14.62
C THR A 39 18.97 30.47 -14.48
N SER A 40 17.84 30.16 -13.85
CA SER A 40 16.64 30.98 -13.88
C SER A 40 15.76 30.80 -12.62
N CYS A 41 14.98 31.84 -12.31
CA CYS A 41 13.94 31.82 -11.30
C CYS A 41 12.63 32.23 -11.99
N SER A 42 11.69 31.30 -12.11
CA SER A 42 10.39 31.53 -12.77
C SER A 42 9.24 31.37 -11.80
N VAL A 43 8.23 32.24 -11.91
CA VAL A 43 6.98 32.10 -11.15
C VAL A 43 6.16 30.98 -11.78
N VAL A 44 5.58 30.10 -10.97
CA VAL A 44 4.62 29.10 -11.47
C VAL A 44 3.34 29.85 -11.83
N VAL A 45 2.83 29.71 -13.05
CA VAL A 45 1.68 30.50 -13.55
C VAL A 45 0.43 29.64 -13.67
N ARG A 46 -0.69 30.20 -13.24
CA ARG A 46 -2.02 29.63 -13.33
C ARG A 46 -2.66 30.04 -14.68
N ASP A 47 -2.78 29.14 -15.65
CA ASP A 47 -3.49 29.38 -16.91
C ASP A 47 -5.02 29.31 -16.72
N LEU A 48 -5.71 30.44 -16.87
CA LEU A 48 -7.16 30.55 -16.80
C LEU A 48 -7.69 30.52 -18.24
N GLY A 49 -7.98 29.33 -18.75
CA GLY A 49 -8.47 29.13 -20.12
C GLY A 49 -9.64 30.04 -20.47
N MET A 50 -9.35 31.15 -21.14
CA MET A 50 -10.33 32.07 -21.74
C MET A 50 -10.22 31.93 -23.25
N GLY A 51 -11.17 31.21 -23.84
CA GLY A 51 -11.29 31.10 -25.29
C GLY A 51 -11.71 32.44 -25.90
N LEU A 52 -10.99 32.87 -26.95
CA LEU A 52 -11.44 33.89 -27.92
C LEU A 52 -10.74 33.66 -29.27
N PRO A 53 -11.31 34.17 -30.38
CA PRO A 53 -11.31 33.50 -31.68
C PRO A 53 -10.00 33.66 -32.48
N VAL A 54 -9.80 32.66 -33.34
CA VAL A 54 -8.72 32.56 -34.33
C VAL A 54 -8.68 33.79 -35.25
N PRO A 55 -7.50 34.37 -35.52
CA PRO A 55 -7.17 34.89 -36.82
C PRO A 55 -6.17 33.95 -37.51
N THR A 56 -6.52 33.56 -38.73
CA THR A 56 -5.63 33.06 -39.77
C THR A 56 -4.39 33.98 -39.89
N VAL A 57 -3.17 33.43 -39.99
CA VAL A 57 -2.16 33.48 -41.10
C VAL A 57 -0.81 32.82 -40.61
N PRO A 58 0.29 32.70 -41.37
CA PRO A 58 0.85 31.43 -41.86
C PRO A 58 2.20 31.02 -41.21
N TRP A 59 2.50 29.72 -41.36
CA TRP A 59 3.80 29.03 -41.36
C TRP A 59 5.08 29.80 -40.95
N GLY A 60 5.75 29.33 -39.88
CA GLY A 60 7.16 29.65 -39.62
C GLY A 60 7.71 29.17 -38.26
N VAL A 61 8.51 28.08 -38.33
CA VAL A 61 9.60 27.62 -37.42
C VAL A 61 9.29 27.31 -35.93
N PRO A 62 9.68 26.12 -35.40
CA PRO A 62 9.43 25.75 -34.01
C PRO A 62 10.42 26.43 -33.04
N ALA A 63 9.89 27.05 -31.99
CA ALA A 63 10.65 27.45 -30.79
C ALA A 63 10.47 26.36 -29.71
N PRO A 64 11.46 26.15 -28.80
CA PRO A 64 11.33 25.16 -27.72
C PRO A 64 10.14 25.52 -26.82
N SER A 65 9.18 24.60 -26.72
CA SER A 65 7.93 24.83 -26.01
C SER A 65 8.12 24.76 -24.49
N PRO A 66 7.57 25.72 -23.72
CA PRO A 66 7.57 25.65 -22.26
C PRO A 66 6.70 24.50 -21.73
N VAL A 67 7.20 23.85 -20.68
CA VAL A 67 6.66 22.66 -20.03
C VAL A 67 5.36 22.95 -19.24
N PRO A 68 4.23 22.26 -19.49
CA PRO A 68 2.98 22.48 -18.78
C PRO A 68 2.83 21.64 -17.49
N TRP A 69 2.16 22.19 -16.47
CA TRP A 69 1.94 21.58 -15.15
C TRP A 69 0.44 21.47 -14.85
N VAL A 70 -0.05 20.48 -14.08
CA VAL A 70 -1.47 20.39 -13.69
C VAL A 70 -1.71 20.06 -12.21
N LEU A 71 -2.79 20.64 -11.68
CA LEU A 71 -3.49 20.21 -10.46
C LEU A 71 -4.77 19.43 -10.81
N PRO A 72 -4.92 18.16 -10.39
CA PRO A 72 -6.22 17.51 -10.39
C PRO A 72 -7.09 18.08 -9.27
N ALA A 73 -8.32 18.51 -9.59
CA ALA A 73 -9.26 19.00 -8.59
C ALA A 73 -9.72 17.87 -7.65
N PRO A 74 -9.75 18.05 -6.32
CA PRO A 74 -10.41 17.10 -5.44
C PRO A 74 -11.92 17.18 -5.69
N GLY A 75 -12.56 16.02 -5.88
CA GLY A 75 -14.00 15.90 -6.01
C GLY A 75 -14.74 16.45 -4.79
N ARG A 76 -15.09 17.74 -4.81
CA ARG A 76 -16.00 18.35 -3.85
C ARG A 76 -17.42 18.02 -4.29
N GLY A 77 -17.98 16.95 -3.74
CA GLY A 77 -19.42 16.74 -3.72
C GLY A 77 -20.10 17.84 -2.91
N ARG A 78 -20.61 18.87 -3.57
CA ARG A 78 -21.74 19.67 -3.09
C ARG A 78 -22.71 19.86 -4.25
N SER A 79 -23.92 19.38 -4.06
CA SER A 79 -25.07 19.69 -4.91
C SER A 79 -25.29 21.21 -4.92
N CYS A 80 -24.91 21.87 -6.01
CA CYS A 80 -25.39 23.20 -6.34
C CYS A 80 -26.20 23.11 -7.63
N ALA A 81 -27.52 23.27 -7.50
CA ALA A 81 -28.43 23.41 -8.62
C ALA A 81 -28.16 24.77 -9.31
N ARG A 82 -27.25 24.77 -10.30
CA ARG A 82 -27.13 25.74 -11.42
C ARG A 82 -25.99 25.27 -12.35
N PRO A 83 -26.14 25.37 -13.67
CA PRO A 83 -25.10 24.94 -14.60
C PRO A 83 -23.93 25.92 -14.53
N CYS A 84 -22.80 25.49 -13.95
CA CYS A 84 -21.53 26.20 -14.07
C CYS A 84 -20.73 25.58 -15.23
N PRO A 85 -20.12 26.39 -16.11
CA PRO A 85 -19.26 25.87 -17.17
C PRO A 85 -18.03 25.23 -16.51
N SER A 86 -17.78 23.97 -16.80
CA SER A 86 -16.61 23.20 -16.36
C SER A 86 -15.32 23.82 -16.91
N PRO A 87 -14.36 24.29 -16.09
CA PRO A 87 -13.03 24.62 -16.55
C PRO A 87 -12.10 23.44 -16.25
N THR A 88 -11.89 22.56 -17.23
CA THR A 88 -10.71 21.70 -17.27
C THR A 88 -9.50 22.58 -17.63
N GLY A 89 -8.89 23.20 -16.62
CA GLY A 89 -7.70 24.04 -16.79
C GLY A 89 -6.44 23.18 -16.91
N THR A 90 -5.75 23.28 -18.05
CA THR A 90 -4.34 22.88 -18.21
C THR A 90 -3.46 24.03 -17.72
N TRP A 91 -2.42 23.81 -16.92
CA TRP A 91 -1.55 24.89 -16.42
C TRP A 91 -0.21 24.86 -17.15
N ARG A 92 0.46 26.00 -17.28
CA ARG A 92 1.67 26.15 -18.11
C ARG A 92 2.76 26.91 -17.37
N CYS A 93 3.97 26.38 -17.25
CA CYS A 93 5.13 27.23 -16.98
C CYS A 93 5.49 27.94 -18.28
N SER A 94 5.40 29.27 -18.35
CA SER A 94 5.84 30.03 -19.52
C SER A 94 7.24 30.60 -19.31
N ALA A 95 8.24 29.95 -19.89
CA ALA A 95 9.54 30.55 -20.12
C ALA A 95 9.59 31.13 -21.54
N THR A 96 8.89 32.26 -21.77
CA THR A 96 9.08 33.05 -22.99
C THR A 96 9.24 34.53 -22.67
N ARG A 97 10.33 35.08 -23.18
CA ARG A 97 10.57 36.53 -23.28
C ARG A 97 9.59 37.06 -24.32
N ALA A 98 8.60 37.83 -23.88
CA ALA A 98 7.60 38.40 -24.78
C ALA A 98 8.28 39.34 -25.81
N PRO A 99 7.86 39.33 -27.09
CA PRO A 99 8.19 40.42 -27.99
C PRO A 99 7.59 41.71 -27.42
N SER A 100 8.34 42.81 -27.54
CA SER A 100 8.01 44.11 -26.96
C SER A 100 6.57 44.53 -27.29
N GLY A 101 5.73 44.66 -26.25
CA GLY A 101 4.46 45.39 -26.34
C GLY A 101 3.20 44.68 -25.85
N TRP A 102 3.23 43.38 -25.54
CA TRP A 102 2.04 42.64 -25.09
C TRP A 102 2.31 41.88 -23.79
N ALA A 103 1.83 42.43 -22.67
CA ALA A 103 1.87 41.79 -21.37
C ALA A 103 0.65 40.87 -21.22
N TRP A 104 0.86 39.56 -21.31
CA TRP A 104 -0.12 38.60 -20.79
C TRP A 104 -0.27 38.85 -19.28
N PRO A 105 -1.50 38.90 -18.73
CA PRO A 105 -1.67 38.97 -17.29
C PRO A 105 -1.09 37.68 -16.68
N ARG A 106 0.11 37.78 -16.08
CA ARG A 106 0.76 36.70 -15.35
C ARG A 106 0.05 36.52 -14.03
N SER A 107 -0.91 35.62 -13.94
CA SER A 107 -1.46 35.15 -12.66
C SER A 107 -0.48 34.17 -12.03
N SER A 108 0.33 34.64 -11.08
CA SER A 108 1.15 33.79 -10.22
C SER A 108 0.28 32.70 -9.58
N PHE A 109 0.85 31.52 -9.36
CA PHE A 109 0.20 30.47 -8.61
C PHE A 109 0.21 30.87 -7.14
N VAL A 110 -0.95 31.33 -6.67
CA VAL A 110 -1.16 31.79 -5.30
C VAL A 110 -1.72 30.63 -4.47
N LEU A 111 -1.02 30.29 -3.40
CA LEU A 111 -1.45 29.41 -2.32
C LEU A 111 -2.52 30.14 -1.50
N ASP A 112 -3.69 29.53 -1.40
CA ASP A 112 -4.81 30.10 -0.64
C ASP A 112 -4.54 30.13 0.88
N GLU A 113 -3.69 29.23 1.39
CA GLU A 113 -3.35 29.06 2.80
C GLU A 113 -1.86 28.72 3.01
N ASP A 114 -1.36 28.88 4.24
CA ASP A 114 -0.07 28.34 4.66
C ASP A 114 -0.01 26.84 4.38
N SER A 115 0.94 26.44 3.55
CA SER A 115 1.02 25.10 2.98
C SER A 115 2.39 24.48 3.18
N HIS A 116 2.41 23.17 3.41
CA HIS A 116 3.62 22.35 3.46
C HIS A 116 3.82 21.63 2.12
N LEU A 117 5.03 21.74 1.57
CA LEU A 117 5.40 21.10 0.31
C LEU A 117 6.12 19.78 0.58
N VAL A 118 5.68 18.70 -0.07
CA VAL A 118 6.31 17.39 0.03
C VAL A 118 6.73 16.95 -1.37
N PRO A 119 8.03 16.70 -1.62
CA PRO A 119 8.48 16.13 -2.89
C PRO A 119 7.92 14.72 -3.06
N GLU A 120 7.47 14.43 -4.27
CA GLU A 120 7.13 13.10 -4.73
C GLU A 120 7.93 12.78 -5.99
N LEU A 121 7.87 11.53 -6.44
CA LEU A 121 8.62 11.04 -7.59
C LEU A 121 8.29 11.78 -8.89
N ASP A 122 7.04 12.19 -9.05
CA ASP A 122 6.47 12.76 -10.26
C ASP A 122 5.80 14.12 -10.01
N GLY A 123 6.11 14.79 -8.89
CA GLY A 123 5.53 16.10 -8.59
C GLY A 123 5.72 16.54 -7.14
N VAL A 124 4.85 17.44 -6.69
CA VAL A 124 4.86 18.01 -5.34
C VAL A 124 3.46 17.95 -4.75
N ARG A 125 3.34 17.40 -3.54
CA ARG A 125 2.12 17.57 -2.74
C ARG A 125 2.15 18.89 -2.01
N ILE A 126 1.05 19.61 -2.11
CA ILE A 126 0.79 20.85 -1.39
C ILE A 126 -0.27 20.52 -0.34
N LEU A 127 0.15 20.54 0.92
CA LEU A 127 -0.68 20.19 2.06
C LEU A 127 -1.01 21.44 2.86
N SER A 128 -2.26 21.87 2.84
CA SER A 128 -2.75 22.95 3.70
C SER A 128 -3.56 22.38 4.86
N ARG A 129 -4.18 23.25 5.67
CA ARG A 129 -5.09 22.80 6.73
C ARG A 129 -6.36 22.19 6.16
N THR A 130 -6.77 22.61 4.97
CA THR A 130 -8.09 22.29 4.39
C THR A 130 -8.03 21.59 3.02
N SER A 131 -6.86 21.55 2.38
CA SER A 131 -6.65 20.98 1.06
C SER A 131 -5.42 20.06 0.99
N HIS A 132 -5.51 19.11 0.07
CA HIS A 132 -4.40 18.29 -0.37
C HIS A 132 -4.41 18.33 -1.89
N GLU A 133 -3.42 19.04 -2.44
CA GLU A 133 -3.26 19.25 -3.86
C GLU A 133 -1.98 18.57 -4.35
N PHE A 134 -1.96 18.19 -5.62
CA PHE A 134 -0.80 17.55 -6.23
C PHE A 134 -0.43 18.28 -7.51
N LEU A 135 0.73 18.93 -7.50
CA LEU A 135 1.26 19.70 -8.62
C LEU A 135 2.29 18.84 -9.35
N HIS A 136 2.05 18.54 -10.62
CA HIS A 136 2.95 17.75 -11.44
C HIS A 136 3.03 18.27 -12.87
N GLU A 137 4.06 17.89 -13.59
CA GLU A 137 4.15 18.12 -15.03
C GLU A 137 3.12 17.26 -15.76
N ILE A 138 2.53 17.79 -16.84
CA ILE A 138 1.62 17.00 -17.69
C ILE A 138 2.45 15.90 -18.36
N PRO A 139 2.10 14.61 -18.15
CA PRO A 139 2.80 13.52 -18.82
C PRO A 139 2.68 13.63 -20.34
N GLU A 140 3.76 13.31 -21.05
CA GLU A 140 3.84 13.43 -22.51
C GLU A 140 2.68 12.71 -23.22
N ALA A 141 2.35 11.48 -22.79
CA ALA A 141 1.23 10.72 -23.35
C ALA A 141 -0.12 11.46 -23.24
N SER A 142 -0.40 12.15 -22.14
CA SER A 142 -1.62 12.96 -22.00
C SER A 142 -1.52 14.25 -22.82
N GLN A 143 -0.34 14.88 -22.87
CA GLN A 143 -0.12 16.09 -23.65
C GLN A 143 -0.32 15.84 -25.15
N GLU A 144 0.23 14.75 -25.69
CA GLU A 144 0.09 14.36 -27.08
C GLU A 144 -1.38 14.15 -27.47
N ILE A 145 -2.21 13.62 -26.57
CA ILE A 145 -3.63 13.38 -26.88
C ILE A 145 -4.47 14.65 -26.74
N PHE A 146 -4.29 15.41 -25.65
CA PHE A 146 -5.21 16.50 -25.29
C PHE A 146 -4.75 17.90 -25.73
N ARG A 147 -3.55 18.04 -26.29
CA ARG A 147 -3.10 19.34 -26.82
C ARG A 147 -4.03 19.80 -27.94
N ILE A 148 -4.33 21.10 -27.93
CA ILE A 148 -5.16 21.74 -28.96
C ILE A 148 -4.57 21.50 -30.34
N ALA A 149 -5.40 21.05 -31.28
CA ALA A 149 -5.02 20.69 -32.64
C ALA A 149 -3.88 19.66 -32.70
N SER A 150 -3.86 18.72 -31.75
CA SER A 150 -2.93 17.61 -31.80
C SER A 150 -3.26 16.69 -32.99
N MET A 151 -2.21 16.36 -33.74
CA MET A 151 -2.23 15.37 -34.82
C MET A 151 -1.49 14.09 -34.39
N ALA A 152 -1.27 13.89 -33.08
CA ALA A 152 -0.64 12.68 -32.57
C ALA A 152 -1.52 11.45 -32.86
N PRO A 153 -0.93 10.25 -33.07
CA PRO A 153 -1.68 9.04 -33.41
C PRO A 153 -2.79 8.72 -32.40
N GLY A 154 -2.51 8.84 -31.10
CA GLY A 154 -3.49 8.64 -30.03
C GLY A 154 -4.62 9.66 -30.04
N ALA A 155 -4.33 10.93 -30.37
CA ALA A 155 -5.34 11.98 -30.50
C ALA A 155 -6.31 11.67 -31.66
N LEU A 156 -5.76 11.31 -32.82
CA LEU A 156 -6.55 10.92 -34.00
C LEU A 156 -7.38 9.66 -33.71
N LEU A 157 -6.84 8.68 -33.00
CA LEU A 157 -7.58 7.46 -32.63
C LEU A 157 -8.73 7.76 -31.66
N LEU A 158 -8.53 8.67 -30.71
CA LEU A 158 -9.57 9.13 -29.80
C LEU A 158 -10.70 9.84 -30.56
N GLU A 159 -10.38 10.72 -31.51
CA GLU A 159 -11.39 11.36 -32.36
C GLU A 159 -12.09 10.36 -33.30
N ALA A 160 -11.36 9.40 -33.86
CA ALA A 160 -11.94 8.32 -34.65
C ALA A 160 -12.98 7.53 -33.84
N GLN A 161 -12.67 7.20 -32.58
CA GLN A 161 -13.59 6.49 -31.71
C GLN A 161 -14.83 7.32 -31.34
N LYS A 162 -14.68 8.64 -31.11
CA LYS A 162 -15.82 9.54 -30.88
C LYS A 162 -16.71 9.68 -32.11
N GLU A 163 -16.13 9.79 -33.30
CA GLU A 163 -16.91 9.84 -34.55
C GLU A 163 -17.57 8.49 -34.86
N TYR A 164 -16.95 7.37 -34.47
CA TYR A 164 -17.55 6.05 -34.57
C TYR A 164 -18.79 5.90 -33.68
N GLU A 165 -18.75 6.40 -32.44
CA GLU A 165 -19.93 6.45 -31.55
C GLU A 165 -21.07 7.31 -32.12
N LYS A 166 -20.77 8.27 -33.02
CA LYS A 166 -21.75 9.10 -33.72
C LYS A 166 -22.22 8.50 -35.06
N GLU A 167 -21.76 7.29 -35.41
CA GLU A 167 -22.04 6.64 -36.70
C GLU A 167 -21.59 7.49 -37.91
N SER A 168 -20.51 8.25 -37.74
CA SER A 168 -19.97 9.17 -38.75
C SER A 168 -18.90 8.50 -39.63
N GLN A 169 -18.94 8.74 -40.95
CA GLN A 169 -17.92 8.30 -41.90
C GLN A 169 -16.50 8.77 -41.51
N LYS A 170 -16.39 9.93 -40.85
CA LYS A 170 -15.11 10.51 -40.45
C LYS A 170 -14.25 9.59 -39.59
N ALA A 171 -14.89 8.66 -38.88
CA ALA A 171 -14.17 7.63 -38.12
C ALA A 171 -13.24 6.80 -39.01
N ASP A 172 -13.70 6.42 -40.21
CA ASP A 172 -12.91 5.66 -41.19
C ASP A 172 -11.81 6.53 -41.82
N GLU A 173 -12.06 7.82 -42.02
CA GLU A 173 -11.05 8.77 -42.53
C GLU A 173 -9.86 8.87 -41.57
N TYR A 174 -10.11 9.12 -40.28
CA TYR A 174 -9.05 9.15 -39.27
C TYR A 174 -8.36 7.80 -39.11
N LEU A 175 -9.11 6.69 -39.13
CA LEU A 175 -8.52 5.36 -39.01
C LEU A 175 -7.59 5.05 -40.20
N ARG A 176 -7.99 5.41 -41.42
CA ARG A 176 -7.15 5.23 -42.62
C ARG A 176 -5.87 6.05 -42.52
N GLU A 177 -5.96 7.31 -42.10
CA GLU A 177 -4.79 8.17 -41.92
C GLU A 177 -3.74 7.53 -40.97
N ILE A 178 -4.19 7.02 -39.82
CA ILE A 178 -3.31 6.34 -38.86
C ILE A 178 -2.72 5.04 -39.45
N ARG A 179 -3.52 4.27 -40.20
CA ARG A 179 -3.11 2.99 -40.78
C ARG A 179 -2.14 3.15 -41.94
N GLU A 180 -2.35 4.14 -42.81
CA GLU A 180 -1.46 4.44 -43.93
C GLU A 180 -0.05 4.80 -43.45
N GLN A 181 0.03 5.47 -42.30
CA GLN A 181 1.30 5.81 -41.64
C GLN A 181 1.87 4.67 -40.78
N GLN A 182 1.16 3.54 -40.66
CA GLN A 182 1.53 2.39 -39.81
C GLN A 182 1.66 2.72 -38.31
N LEU A 183 1.01 3.79 -37.84
CA LEU A 183 1.11 4.28 -36.45
C LEU A 183 0.01 3.74 -35.53
N LEU A 184 -0.82 2.80 -36.00
CA LEU A 184 -1.93 2.27 -35.21
C LEU A 184 -1.50 1.57 -33.91
N PRO A 185 -0.43 0.76 -33.87
CA PRO A 185 0.06 0.19 -32.61
C PRO A 185 0.48 1.26 -31.59
N GLU A 186 1.12 2.33 -32.07
CA GLU A 186 1.55 3.48 -31.25
C GLU A 186 0.34 4.25 -30.71
N ALA A 187 -0.65 4.52 -31.56
CA ALA A 187 -1.90 5.18 -31.17
C ALA A 187 -2.63 4.45 -30.04
N VAL A 188 -2.72 3.11 -30.16
CA VAL A 188 -3.31 2.27 -29.11
C VAL A 188 -2.48 2.33 -27.82
N GLY A 189 -1.15 2.29 -27.93
CA GLY A 189 -0.22 2.43 -26.80
C GLY A 189 -0.38 3.77 -26.07
N GLN A 190 -0.37 4.89 -26.81
CA GLN A 190 -0.56 6.24 -26.27
C GLN A 190 -1.89 6.37 -25.52
N CYS A 191 -3.00 5.88 -26.09
CA CYS A 191 -4.30 5.89 -25.43
C CYS A 191 -4.29 5.07 -24.12
N ILE A 192 -3.67 3.89 -24.12
CA ILE A 192 -3.55 3.06 -22.91
C ILE A 192 -2.73 3.79 -21.85
N GLU A 193 -1.57 4.33 -22.22
CA GLU A 193 -0.67 5.01 -21.29
C GLU A 193 -1.26 6.30 -20.72
N ALA A 194 -1.82 7.16 -21.57
CA ALA A 194 -2.50 8.37 -21.15
C ALA A 194 -3.63 8.09 -20.15
N ALA A 195 -4.37 6.99 -20.34
CA ALA A 195 -5.44 6.60 -19.40
C ALA A 195 -4.92 6.40 -17.98
N GLY A 196 -3.67 5.95 -17.80
CA GLY A 196 -3.03 5.80 -16.50
C GLY A 196 -2.85 7.13 -15.76
N TYR A 197 -2.51 8.19 -16.48
CA TYR A 197 -2.22 9.51 -15.92
C TYR A 197 -3.47 10.35 -15.65
N GLU A 198 -4.59 10.03 -16.29
CA GLU A 198 -5.86 10.69 -16.03
C GLU A 198 -6.46 10.28 -14.67
N HIS A 199 -7.14 11.23 -14.02
CA HIS A 199 -7.80 11.01 -12.74
C HIS A 199 -9.32 10.84 -12.85
N GLU A 200 -9.93 11.40 -13.89
CA GLU A 200 -11.38 11.33 -14.09
C GLU A 200 -11.78 10.00 -14.74
N PRO A 201 -12.65 9.18 -14.10
CA PRO A 201 -13.00 7.86 -14.62
C PRO A 201 -13.61 7.88 -16.03
N ASP A 202 -14.30 8.95 -16.42
CA ASP A 202 -14.91 9.03 -17.74
C ASP A 202 -13.87 9.29 -18.85
N THR A 203 -12.86 10.13 -18.58
CA THR A 203 -11.72 10.33 -19.48
C THR A 203 -10.91 9.04 -19.63
N GLN A 204 -10.62 8.36 -18.51
CA GLN A 204 -9.93 7.06 -18.52
C GLN A 204 -10.68 6.03 -19.38
N LYS A 205 -12.02 5.93 -19.21
CA LYS A 205 -12.85 5.03 -20.03
C LYS A 205 -12.83 5.41 -21.49
N SER A 206 -12.91 6.70 -21.83
CA SER A 206 -12.88 7.17 -23.23
C SER A 206 -11.56 6.78 -23.91
N LEU A 207 -10.41 6.98 -23.25
CA LEU A 207 -9.11 6.56 -23.74
C LEU A 207 -9.00 5.03 -23.91
N LEU A 208 -9.47 4.26 -22.92
CA LEU A 208 -9.48 2.80 -23.02
C LEU A 208 -10.46 2.27 -24.09
N ARG A 209 -11.57 2.97 -24.36
CA ARG A 209 -12.47 2.66 -25.48
C ARG A 209 -11.79 2.93 -26.81
N ALA A 210 -11.08 4.05 -26.96
CA ALA A 210 -10.29 4.36 -28.15
C ALA A 210 -9.22 3.29 -28.41
N ALA A 211 -8.47 2.90 -27.38
CA ALA A 211 -7.52 1.79 -27.47
C ALA A 211 -8.21 0.46 -27.82
N SER A 212 -9.37 0.17 -27.23
CA SER A 212 -10.14 -1.04 -27.51
C SER A 212 -10.76 -1.03 -28.92
N PHE A 213 -11.03 0.14 -29.49
CA PHE A 213 -11.46 0.31 -30.88
C PHE A 213 -10.30 0.07 -31.83
N GLY A 214 -9.15 0.73 -31.61
CA GLY A 214 -7.96 0.61 -32.46
C GLY A 214 -7.41 -0.81 -32.53
N LYS A 215 -7.39 -1.55 -31.41
CA LYS A 215 -6.87 -2.94 -31.39
C LYS A 215 -7.64 -3.90 -32.29
N CYS A 216 -8.90 -3.62 -32.63
CA CYS A 216 -9.71 -4.46 -33.53
C CYS A 216 -9.17 -4.48 -34.97
N PHE A 217 -8.32 -3.51 -35.32
CA PHE A 217 -7.73 -3.38 -36.65
C PHE A 217 -6.25 -3.81 -36.70
N LEU A 218 -5.76 -4.46 -35.64
CA LEU A 218 -4.42 -5.03 -35.56
C LEU A 218 -4.49 -6.55 -35.65
N ASP A 219 -3.69 -7.15 -36.55
CA ASP A 219 -3.68 -8.61 -36.74
C ASP A 219 -3.13 -9.37 -35.52
N LYS A 220 -2.19 -8.75 -34.79
CA LYS A 220 -1.56 -9.30 -33.59
C LYS A 220 -1.40 -8.20 -32.55
N PHE A 221 -2.28 -8.18 -31.55
CA PHE A 221 -2.20 -7.26 -30.42
C PHE A 221 -1.94 -8.02 -29.11
N PRO A 222 -0.86 -7.72 -28.37
CA PRO A 222 -0.62 -8.33 -27.05
C PRO A 222 -1.59 -7.75 -26.02
N PRO A 223 -2.51 -8.55 -25.44
CA PRO A 223 -3.55 -8.05 -24.52
C PRO A 223 -3.02 -7.62 -23.15
N GLU A 224 -1.80 -8.02 -22.78
CA GLU A 224 -1.26 -7.92 -21.43
C GLU A 224 -1.23 -6.46 -20.94
N GLY A 225 -0.75 -5.53 -21.78
CA GLY A 225 -0.66 -4.11 -21.41
C GLY A 225 -2.02 -3.46 -21.20
N PHE A 226 -2.99 -3.76 -22.07
CA PHE A 226 -4.35 -3.24 -21.97
C PHE A 226 -5.06 -3.77 -20.72
N VAL A 227 -4.99 -5.08 -20.48
CA VAL A 227 -5.61 -5.73 -19.30
C VAL A 227 -4.99 -5.21 -18.02
N ARG A 228 -3.66 -5.10 -17.96
CA ARG A 228 -2.95 -4.57 -16.79
C ARG A 228 -3.36 -3.13 -16.49
N MET A 229 -3.43 -2.26 -17.49
CA MET A 229 -3.89 -0.88 -17.28
C MET A 229 -5.32 -0.82 -16.72
N CYS A 230 -6.22 -1.66 -17.22
CA CYS A 230 -7.59 -1.75 -16.69
C CYS A 230 -7.63 -2.21 -15.24
N GLN A 231 -6.77 -3.16 -14.86
CA GLN A 231 -6.63 -3.62 -13.48
C GLN A 231 -6.06 -2.52 -12.57
N ASP A 232 -4.98 -1.87 -13.01
CA ASP A 232 -4.31 -0.80 -12.28
C ASP A 232 -5.25 0.38 -12.02
N LEU A 233 -5.98 0.83 -13.05
CA LEU A 233 -6.96 1.91 -12.90
C LEU A 233 -8.12 1.55 -11.99
N ARG A 234 -8.59 0.30 -12.01
CA ARG A 234 -9.65 -0.15 -11.08
C ARG A 234 -9.18 -0.07 -9.63
N VAL A 235 -7.94 -0.48 -9.35
CA VAL A 235 -7.36 -0.37 -8.00
C VAL A 235 -7.12 1.09 -7.62
N LEU A 236 -6.48 1.87 -8.51
CA LEU A 236 -6.20 3.30 -8.31
C LEU A 236 -7.47 4.09 -8.02
N ASN A 237 -8.53 3.91 -8.81
CA ASN A 237 -9.79 4.61 -8.60
C ASN A 237 -10.44 4.23 -7.26
N ALA A 238 -10.36 2.96 -6.85
CA ALA A 238 -10.89 2.52 -5.57
C ALA A 238 -10.16 3.14 -4.36
N ILE A 239 -8.84 3.30 -4.44
CA ILE A 239 -8.04 3.87 -3.34
C ILE A 239 -8.02 5.41 -3.34
N ARG A 240 -8.20 6.02 -4.52
CA ARG A 240 -8.33 7.48 -4.69
C ARG A 240 -9.68 8.02 -4.25
N ASP A 241 -10.70 7.17 -4.11
CA ASP A 241 -12.00 7.57 -3.61
C ASP A 241 -11.86 8.39 -2.31
N TYR A 242 -12.59 9.49 -2.21
CA TYR A 242 -12.43 10.45 -1.12
C TYR A 242 -12.72 9.84 0.27
N GLN A 243 -13.51 8.77 0.34
CA GLN A 243 -13.76 8.04 1.59
C GLN A 243 -12.56 7.20 2.02
N ILE A 244 -11.71 6.80 1.07
CA ILE A 244 -10.48 6.02 1.30
C ILE A 244 -9.27 6.93 1.49
N GLY A 245 -9.13 7.93 0.62
CA GLY A 245 -8.18 9.02 0.74
C GLY A 245 -6.71 8.62 0.57
N ILE A 246 -6.40 7.70 -0.35
CA ILE A 246 -5.01 7.34 -0.73
C ILE A 246 -4.76 7.86 -2.16
N PRO A 247 -4.36 9.13 -2.32
CA PRO A 247 -4.25 9.79 -3.63
C PRO A 247 -2.92 9.46 -4.32
N LEU A 248 -2.74 8.20 -4.73
CA LEU A 248 -1.56 7.77 -5.48
C LEU A 248 -1.65 8.17 -6.95
N THR A 249 -0.55 8.66 -7.51
CA THR A 249 -0.38 8.79 -8.96
C THR A 249 -0.13 7.41 -9.58
N PHE A 250 -0.24 7.32 -10.91
CA PHE A 250 0.05 6.09 -11.62
C PHE A 250 1.54 5.72 -11.56
N THR A 251 2.43 6.71 -11.62
CA THR A 251 3.88 6.52 -11.46
C THR A 251 4.21 5.97 -10.08
N GLN A 252 3.65 6.59 -9.02
CA GLN A 252 3.82 6.10 -7.65
C GLN A 252 3.27 4.69 -7.49
N TYR A 253 2.10 4.40 -8.05
CA TYR A 253 1.49 3.07 -7.98
C TYR A 253 2.33 2.00 -8.70
N LYS A 254 2.94 2.32 -9.85
CA LYS A 254 3.83 1.40 -10.56
C LYS A 254 5.11 1.08 -9.80
N GLN A 255 5.66 2.05 -9.07
CA GLN A 255 6.84 1.86 -8.24
C GLN A 255 6.52 1.18 -6.90
N LEU A 256 5.30 1.40 -6.40
CA LEU A 256 4.80 0.76 -5.19
C LEU A 256 4.53 -0.71 -5.45
N THR A 257 4.98 -1.59 -4.56
CA THR A 257 4.57 -3.00 -4.64
C THR A 257 3.14 -3.18 -4.13
N SER A 258 2.47 -4.24 -4.58
CA SER A 258 1.13 -4.58 -4.10
C SER A 258 1.13 -4.81 -2.59
N GLU A 259 2.20 -5.35 -1.99
CA GLU A 259 2.27 -5.57 -0.55
C GLU A 259 2.27 -4.25 0.23
N VAL A 260 3.00 -3.23 -0.24
CA VAL A 260 3.05 -1.93 0.43
C VAL A 260 1.71 -1.21 0.31
N LEU A 261 0.98 -1.39 -0.81
CA LEU A 261 -0.39 -0.88 -0.92
C LEU A 261 -1.30 -1.54 0.13
N LEU A 262 -1.23 -2.86 0.27
CA LEU A 262 -2.01 -3.59 1.28
C LEU A 262 -1.66 -3.14 2.70
N ASP A 263 -0.38 -2.93 3.00
CA ASP A 263 0.06 -2.41 4.31
C ASP A 263 -0.57 -1.05 4.63
N ARG A 264 -0.58 -0.13 3.66
CA ARG A 264 -1.18 1.20 3.84
C ARG A 264 -2.69 1.11 4.13
N LEU A 265 -3.40 0.21 3.44
CA LEU A 265 -4.82 -0.04 3.69
C LEU A 265 -5.05 -0.66 5.08
N VAL A 266 -4.21 -1.63 5.47
CA VAL A 266 -4.26 -2.29 6.78
C VAL A 266 -4.00 -1.30 7.91
N LEU A 267 -3.01 -0.40 7.77
CA LEU A 267 -2.72 0.66 8.75
C LEU A 267 -3.91 1.60 8.95
N ARG A 268 -4.69 1.85 7.89
CA ARG A 268 -5.95 2.62 7.95
C ARG A 268 -7.17 1.78 8.34
N ARG A 269 -6.99 0.50 8.67
CA ARG A 269 -8.05 -0.46 9.03
C ARG A 269 -9.09 -0.70 7.93
N LEU A 270 -8.71 -0.50 6.68
CA LEU A 270 -9.55 -0.72 5.50
C LEU A 270 -9.47 -2.17 5.02
N TYR A 271 -9.63 -3.12 5.95
CA TYR A 271 -9.49 -4.55 5.68
C TYR A 271 -10.38 -5.10 4.57
N PRO A 272 -11.69 -4.71 4.46
CA PRO A 272 -12.54 -5.22 3.40
C PRO A 272 -12.06 -4.80 2.00
N LEU A 273 -11.58 -3.56 1.84
CA LEU A 273 -11.03 -3.08 0.57
C LEU A 273 -9.72 -3.79 0.23
N ALA A 274 -8.85 -3.96 1.22
CA ALA A 274 -7.58 -4.69 1.05
C ALA A 274 -7.81 -6.14 0.58
N LEU A 275 -8.77 -6.86 1.17
CA LEU A 275 -9.13 -8.22 0.76
C LEU A 275 -9.67 -8.25 -0.67
N ARG A 276 -10.58 -7.34 -1.02
CA ARG A 276 -11.13 -7.25 -2.39
C ARG A 276 -10.05 -6.96 -3.43
N ILE A 277 -9.09 -6.09 -3.13
CA ILE A 277 -7.95 -5.80 -4.02
C ILE A 277 -7.05 -7.03 -4.15
N CYS A 278 -6.74 -7.71 -3.03
CA CYS A 278 -5.95 -8.94 -3.01
C CYS A 278 -6.57 -10.04 -3.88
N GLU A 279 -7.87 -10.30 -3.72
CA GLU A 279 -8.63 -11.28 -4.51
C GLU A 279 -8.66 -10.90 -5.99
N PHE A 280 -8.89 -9.61 -6.29
CA PHE A 280 -8.94 -9.09 -7.65
C PHE A 280 -7.61 -9.25 -8.39
N LEU A 281 -6.49 -8.95 -7.71
CA LEU A 281 -5.14 -9.09 -8.25
C LEU A 281 -4.62 -10.53 -8.21
N ARG A 282 -5.36 -11.46 -7.57
CA ARG A 282 -5.00 -12.87 -7.39
C ARG A 282 -3.61 -13.04 -6.76
N LEU A 283 -3.35 -12.26 -5.71
CA LEU A 283 -2.08 -12.34 -4.99
C LEU A 283 -1.96 -13.69 -4.26
N PRO A 284 -0.75 -14.26 -4.13
CA PRO A 284 -0.52 -15.46 -3.34
C PRO A 284 -0.99 -15.27 -1.89
N GLU A 285 -1.54 -16.31 -1.26
CA GLU A 285 -2.12 -16.25 0.10
C GLU A 285 -1.16 -15.67 1.15
N MET A 286 0.13 -16.02 1.05
CA MET A 286 1.20 -15.54 1.94
C MET A 286 1.49 -14.04 1.79
N GLN A 287 1.35 -13.48 0.59
CA GLN A 287 1.63 -12.06 0.30
C GLN A 287 0.37 -11.19 0.40
N GLY A 288 -0.80 -11.80 0.25
CA GLY A 288 -2.09 -11.15 0.20
C GLY A 288 -2.91 -11.34 1.47
N VAL A 289 -3.68 -12.43 1.53
CA VAL A 289 -4.72 -12.64 2.56
C VAL A 289 -4.14 -12.72 3.97
N SER A 290 -3.08 -13.51 4.18
CA SER A 290 -2.44 -13.67 5.51
C SER A 290 -1.88 -12.35 6.04
N ARG A 291 -1.27 -11.55 5.15
CA ARG A 291 -0.76 -10.20 5.43
C ARG A 291 -1.84 -9.24 5.93
N ILE A 292 -3.09 -9.43 5.50
CA ILE A 292 -4.23 -8.60 5.90
C ILE A 292 -4.88 -9.16 7.17
N LEU A 293 -5.11 -10.48 7.23
CA LEU A 293 -5.86 -11.12 8.30
C LEU A 293 -5.11 -11.16 9.64
N ALA A 294 -3.79 -11.31 9.64
CA ALA A 294 -3.02 -11.32 10.90
C ALA A 294 -3.11 -9.96 11.62
N PRO A 295 -2.83 -8.80 10.97
CA PRO A 295 -3.07 -7.49 11.59
C PRO A 295 -4.52 -7.22 11.94
N TRP A 296 -5.48 -7.70 11.14
CA TRP A 296 -6.90 -7.61 11.47
C TRP A 296 -7.23 -8.33 12.78
N ALA A 297 -6.75 -9.57 12.96
CA ALA A 297 -6.95 -10.34 14.18
C ALA A 297 -6.29 -9.65 15.38
N CYS A 298 -5.05 -9.16 15.21
CA CYS A 298 -4.35 -8.37 16.22
C CYS A 298 -5.10 -7.08 16.60
N HIS A 299 -5.81 -6.46 15.67
CA HIS A 299 -6.70 -5.33 15.97
C HIS A 299 -7.98 -5.79 16.68
N LYS A 300 -8.55 -6.92 16.26
CA LYS A 300 -9.77 -7.50 16.83
C LYS A 300 -9.60 -7.85 18.31
N VAL A 301 -8.47 -8.43 18.71
CA VAL A 301 -8.20 -8.77 20.12
C VAL A 301 -8.10 -7.55 21.03
N GLN A 302 -7.82 -6.37 20.49
CA GLN A 302 -7.75 -5.12 21.26
C GLN A 302 -9.13 -4.54 21.61
N GLN A 303 -10.21 -5.05 21.01
CA GLN A 303 -11.59 -4.59 21.25
C GLN A 303 -12.08 -5.07 22.63
N LYS A 304 -12.11 -4.17 23.61
CA LYS A 304 -12.51 -4.46 25.02
C LYS A 304 -14.03 -4.46 25.24
N ASP A 305 -14.80 -4.00 24.26
CA ASP A 305 -16.27 -3.93 24.27
C ASP A 305 -16.95 -5.29 24.06
N LYS A 306 -16.20 -6.33 23.67
CA LYS A 306 -16.72 -7.66 23.32
C LYS A 306 -16.16 -8.73 24.23
N SER A 307 -16.96 -9.76 24.46
CA SER A 307 -16.54 -10.90 25.26
C SER A 307 -15.36 -11.64 24.62
N ASP A 308 -14.53 -12.27 25.46
CA ASP A 308 -13.39 -13.07 25.00
C ASP A 308 -13.84 -14.25 24.12
N GLU A 309 -15.03 -14.81 24.37
CA GLU A 309 -15.59 -15.91 23.59
C GLU A 309 -15.97 -15.46 22.17
N GLU A 310 -16.74 -14.37 22.05
CA GLU A 310 -17.16 -13.85 20.75
C GLU A 310 -15.96 -13.45 19.89
N VAL A 311 -14.92 -12.87 20.50
CA VAL A 311 -13.70 -12.48 19.78
C VAL A 311 -12.94 -13.70 19.29
N ALA A 312 -12.77 -14.73 20.13
CA ALA A 312 -12.10 -15.97 19.75
C ALA A 312 -12.83 -16.67 18.60
N GLN A 313 -14.15 -16.83 18.70
CA GLN A 313 -14.97 -17.45 17.67
C GLN A 313 -14.93 -16.68 16.36
N ALA A 314 -15.04 -15.35 16.40
CA ALA A 314 -14.99 -14.52 15.19
C ALA A 314 -13.62 -14.57 14.49
N ILE A 315 -12.52 -14.63 15.25
CA ILE A 315 -11.18 -14.79 14.69
C ILE A 315 -11.07 -16.17 14.05
N ASN A 316 -11.44 -17.24 14.77
CA ASN A 316 -11.37 -18.61 14.24
C ASN A 316 -12.22 -18.80 12.98
N GLN A 317 -13.45 -18.25 12.96
CA GLN A 317 -14.33 -18.34 11.81
C GLN A 317 -13.77 -17.61 10.57
N LYS A 318 -12.97 -16.55 10.77
CA LYS A 318 -12.41 -15.75 9.68
C LYS A 318 -11.05 -16.23 9.20
N LEU A 319 -10.20 -16.70 10.12
CA LEU A 319 -8.87 -17.22 9.81
C LEU A 319 -8.95 -18.68 9.38
N GLY A 320 -9.72 -19.51 10.09
CA GLY A 320 -9.75 -20.95 9.87
C GLY A 320 -8.35 -21.54 9.76
N ASP A 321 -8.13 -22.31 8.69
CA ASP A 321 -6.85 -22.94 8.34
C ASP A 321 -6.04 -22.11 7.32
N THR A 322 -6.23 -20.78 7.27
CA THR A 322 -5.50 -19.92 6.32
C THR A 322 -4.00 -20.06 6.51
N ALA A 323 -3.31 -20.46 5.44
CA ALA A 323 -1.87 -20.68 5.47
C ALA A 323 -1.11 -19.40 5.84
N GLY A 324 -0.05 -19.57 6.64
CA GLY A 324 0.87 -18.48 6.99
C GLY A 324 0.48 -17.62 8.18
N ILE A 325 -0.66 -17.87 8.81
CA ILE A 325 -1.07 -17.14 10.02
C ILE A 325 -0.78 -17.98 11.26
N SER A 326 -0.05 -17.41 12.22
CA SER A 326 0.22 -18.03 13.52
C SER A 326 -0.79 -17.51 14.55
N TYR A 327 -1.59 -18.40 15.12
CA TYR A 327 -2.48 -18.05 16.24
C TYR A 327 -1.66 -17.69 17.48
N SER A 328 -0.46 -18.24 17.64
CA SER A 328 0.47 -17.86 18.72
C SER A 328 0.81 -16.36 18.74
N ASP A 329 1.00 -15.73 17.58
CA ASP A 329 1.32 -14.30 17.47
C ASP A 329 0.12 -13.44 17.89
N ILE A 330 -1.08 -13.85 17.47
CA ILE A 330 -2.35 -13.18 17.81
C ILE A 330 -2.64 -13.34 19.31
N ALA A 331 -2.43 -14.54 19.87
CA ALA A 331 -2.58 -14.83 21.29
C ALA A 331 -1.58 -14.03 22.14
N THR A 332 -0.33 -13.90 21.67
CA THR A 332 0.67 -13.03 22.31
C THR A 332 0.18 -11.60 22.38
N ARG A 333 -0.38 -11.08 21.28
CA ARG A 333 -0.96 -9.73 21.25
C ARG A 333 -2.15 -9.60 22.21
N ALA A 334 -3.01 -10.60 22.30
CA ALA A 334 -4.13 -10.61 23.25
C ALA A 334 -3.65 -10.56 24.70
N TYR A 335 -2.60 -11.33 25.04
CA TYR A 335 -1.98 -11.33 26.36
C TYR A 335 -1.35 -9.96 26.70
N ASP A 336 -0.62 -9.36 25.76
CA ASP A 336 -0.02 -8.03 25.94
C ASP A 336 -1.09 -6.93 26.15
N CYS A 337 -2.31 -7.16 25.66
CA CYS A 337 -3.47 -6.28 25.90
C CYS A 337 -4.18 -6.54 27.24
N GLY A 338 -3.68 -7.47 28.06
CA GLY A 338 -4.25 -7.86 29.35
C GLY A 338 -5.39 -8.88 29.26
N ARG A 339 -5.66 -9.48 28.10
CA ARG A 339 -6.74 -10.46 27.89
C ARG A 339 -6.20 -11.89 27.92
N ALA A 340 -5.78 -12.32 29.11
CA ALA A 340 -5.15 -13.63 29.29
C ALA A 340 -6.08 -14.80 28.93
N GLU A 341 -7.38 -14.74 29.24
CA GLU A 341 -8.32 -15.82 28.91
C GLU A 341 -8.56 -15.92 27.40
N LEU A 342 -8.75 -14.79 26.70
CA LEU A 342 -8.76 -14.76 25.23
C LEU A 342 -7.48 -15.36 24.62
N ALA A 343 -6.31 -15.02 25.17
CA ALA A 343 -5.05 -15.54 24.68
C ALA A 343 -4.97 -17.08 24.79
N ILE A 344 -5.46 -17.67 25.90
CA ILE A 344 -5.54 -19.13 26.05
C ILE A 344 -6.46 -19.73 24.99
N LYS A 345 -7.66 -19.18 24.80
CA LYS A 345 -8.63 -19.67 23.81
C LYS A 345 -8.11 -19.61 22.38
N LEU A 346 -7.44 -18.51 22.02
CA LEU A 346 -6.84 -18.37 20.68
C LEU A 346 -5.73 -19.40 20.46
N LEU A 347 -4.98 -19.72 21.51
CA LEU A 347 -3.88 -20.68 21.43
C LEU A 347 -4.35 -22.11 21.23
N GLU A 348 -5.58 -22.45 21.63
CA GLU A 348 -6.20 -23.75 21.34
C GLU A 348 -6.37 -24.01 19.84
N PHE A 349 -6.48 -22.95 19.03
CA PHE A 349 -6.54 -23.05 17.57
C PHE A 349 -5.17 -23.16 16.89
N GLU A 350 -4.06 -23.01 17.64
CA GLU A 350 -2.72 -23.18 17.07
C GLU A 350 -2.39 -24.69 16.95
N PRO A 351 -2.19 -25.24 15.74
CA PRO A 351 -1.93 -26.67 15.57
C PRO A 351 -0.54 -27.11 16.08
N ARG A 352 0.43 -26.17 16.19
CA ARG A 352 1.83 -26.45 16.54
C ARG A 352 2.05 -26.32 18.04
N SER A 353 2.13 -27.44 18.76
CA SER A 353 2.39 -27.45 20.21
C SER A 353 3.68 -26.72 20.61
N ALA A 354 4.72 -26.77 19.77
CA ALA A 354 5.97 -26.06 19.98
C ALA A 354 5.81 -24.52 20.02
N GLN A 355 4.74 -23.98 19.41
CA GLN A 355 4.39 -22.54 19.48
C GLN A 355 3.45 -22.25 20.67
N GLN A 356 2.62 -23.21 21.06
CA GLN A 356 1.71 -23.09 22.20
C GLN A 356 2.46 -23.04 23.53
N VAL A 357 3.34 -24.01 23.76
CA VAL A 357 3.97 -24.25 25.07
C VAL A 357 4.78 -23.05 25.58
N PRO A 358 5.65 -22.40 24.78
CA PRO A 358 6.40 -21.23 25.25
C PRO A 358 5.49 -20.08 25.71
N LEU A 359 4.38 -19.83 25.00
CA LEU A 359 3.44 -18.78 25.37
C LEU A 359 2.67 -19.13 26.65
N LEU A 360 2.24 -20.39 26.82
CA LEU A 360 1.60 -20.86 28.06
C LEU A 360 2.52 -20.70 29.28
N LEU A 361 3.82 -20.99 29.11
CA LEU A 361 4.83 -20.76 30.15
C LEU A 361 4.98 -19.27 30.47
N LYS A 362 5.09 -18.40 29.45
CA LYS A 362 5.10 -16.93 29.63
C LYS A 362 3.88 -16.42 30.40
N MET A 363 2.72 -17.02 30.17
CA MET A 363 1.45 -16.69 30.83
C MET A 363 1.29 -17.34 32.23
N LYS A 364 2.33 -18.00 32.76
CA LYS A 364 2.34 -18.73 34.04
C LYS A 364 1.27 -19.84 34.13
N ARG A 365 0.89 -20.43 33.00
CA ARG A 365 -0.05 -21.56 32.91
C ARG A 365 0.72 -22.90 32.86
N SER A 366 1.60 -23.11 33.82
CA SER A 366 2.52 -24.25 33.93
C SER A 366 1.86 -25.63 33.75
N LYS A 367 0.71 -25.86 34.41
CA LYS A 367 0.00 -27.15 34.31
C LYS A 367 -0.55 -27.40 32.91
N LEU A 368 -1.09 -26.36 32.25
CA LEU A 368 -1.60 -26.45 30.88
C LEU A 368 -0.45 -26.63 29.89
N ALA A 369 0.66 -25.91 30.07
CA ALA A 369 1.86 -26.07 29.25
C ALA A 369 2.41 -27.50 29.29
N LEU A 370 2.49 -28.10 30.49
CA LEU A 370 2.94 -29.48 30.65
C LEU A 370 1.97 -30.47 29.99
N GLY A 371 0.66 -30.29 30.18
CA GLY A 371 -0.35 -31.10 29.51
C GLY A 371 -0.22 -31.05 27.99
N LYS A 372 -0.09 -29.86 27.41
CA LYS A 372 0.08 -29.66 25.96
C LYS A 372 1.38 -30.24 25.41
N ALA A 373 2.47 -30.16 26.17
CA ALA A 373 3.73 -30.80 25.79
C ALA A 373 3.60 -32.33 25.76
N ILE A 374 2.93 -32.93 26.76
CA ILE A 374 2.69 -34.37 26.80
C ILE A 374 1.78 -34.81 25.64
N GLU A 375 0.69 -34.08 25.39
CA GLU A 375 -0.24 -34.34 24.27
C GLU A 375 0.47 -34.30 22.90
N SER A 376 1.51 -33.48 22.76
CA SER A 376 2.29 -33.38 21.52
C SER A 376 3.14 -34.62 21.21
N GLY A 377 3.45 -35.43 22.23
CA GLY A 377 4.37 -36.57 22.12
C GLY A 377 5.85 -36.20 21.92
N ASP A 378 6.19 -34.91 21.86
CA ASP A 378 7.55 -34.41 21.70
C ASP A 378 8.28 -34.44 23.06
N THR A 379 9.23 -35.37 23.21
CA THR A 379 10.02 -35.53 24.44
C THR A 379 10.85 -34.30 24.76
N ASP A 380 11.37 -33.60 23.74
CA ASP A 380 12.20 -32.42 23.93
C ASP A 380 11.36 -31.24 24.43
N LEU A 381 10.13 -31.12 23.93
CA LEU A 381 9.17 -30.14 24.42
C LEU A 381 8.77 -30.43 25.88
N VAL A 382 8.56 -31.70 26.25
CA VAL A 382 8.30 -32.09 27.64
C VAL A 382 9.50 -31.76 28.54
N TYR A 383 10.73 -32.09 28.13
CA TYR A 383 11.92 -31.73 28.88
C TYR A 383 12.05 -30.21 29.05
N THR A 384 11.78 -29.45 28.00
CA THR A 384 11.79 -27.98 28.04
C THR A 384 10.85 -27.45 29.13
N VAL A 385 9.62 -27.97 29.20
CA VAL A 385 8.67 -27.58 30.26
C VAL A 385 9.16 -28.02 31.63
N VAL A 386 9.55 -29.29 31.80
CA VAL A 386 9.96 -29.83 33.10
C VAL A 386 11.16 -29.06 33.67
N LEU A 387 12.17 -28.78 32.85
CA LEU A 387 13.34 -28.02 33.27
C LEU A 387 12.99 -26.56 33.60
N HIS A 388 12.09 -25.93 32.84
CA HIS A 388 11.58 -24.60 33.18
C HIS A 388 10.84 -24.61 34.53
N LEU A 389 9.98 -25.60 34.77
CA LEU A 389 9.25 -25.73 36.03
C LEU A 389 10.17 -25.96 37.22
N LYS A 390 11.26 -26.73 37.04
CA LYS A 390 12.26 -26.95 38.09
C LYS A 390 12.92 -25.65 38.56
N ASN A 391 13.13 -24.70 37.64
CA ASN A 391 13.78 -23.43 37.95
C ASN A 391 12.80 -22.41 38.57
N GLU A 392 11.53 -22.43 38.16
CA GLU A 392 10.51 -21.47 38.62
C GLU A 392 9.77 -21.89 39.89
N LEU A 393 9.56 -23.20 40.09
CA LEU A 393 8.78 -23.74 41.19
C LEU A 393 9.67 -24.14 42.36
N ASN A 394 9.12 -24.03 43.58
CA ASN A 394 9.78 -24.65 44.74
C ASN A 394 9.76 -26.18 44.60
N ARG A 395 10.73 -26.84 45.24
CA ARG A 395 10.93 -28.29 45.12
C ARG A 395 9.67 -29.11 45.41
N GLY A 396 8.87 -28.74 46.42
CA GLY A 396 7.62 -29.42 46.76
C GLY A 396 6.54 -29.28 45.68
N SER A 397 6.28 -28.06 45.21
CA SER A 397 5.28 -27.77 44.17
C SER A 397 5.67 -28.34 42.80
N PHE A 398 6.96 -28.39 42.50
CA PHE A 398 7.50 -29.06 41.33
C PHE A 398 7.17 -30.56 41.35
N PHE A 399 7.52 -31.26 42.43
CA PHE A 399 7.24 -32.69 42.56
C PHE A 399 5.74 -33.00 42.58
N MET A 400 4.92 -32.21 43.27
CA MET A 400 3.46 -32.38 43.22
C MET A 400 2.91 -32.21 41.79
N THR A 401 3.48 -31.30 41.00
CA THR A 401 3.05 -31.11 39.59
C THR A 401 3.43 -32.32 38.73
N LEU A 402 4.63 -32.87 38.92
CA LEU A 402 5.09 -34.07 38.21
C LEU A 402 4.35 -35.35 38.62
N GLN A 403 4.04 -35.53 39.90
CA GLN A 403 3.30 -36.70 40.37
C GLN A 403 1.90 -36.82 39.74
N ASN A 404 1.27 -35.69 39.45
CA ASN A 404 -0.01 -35.66 38.73
C ASN A 404 0.10 -35.96 37.22
N GLN A 405 1.32 -36.11 36.69
CA GLN A 405 1.61 -36.30 35.27
C GLN A 405 2.66 -37.42 35.07
N PRO A 406 2.24 -38.70 35.02
CA PRO A 406 3.15 -39.85 35.08
C PRO A 406 4.17 -39.90 33.92
N VAL A 407 3.80 -39.40 32.74
CA VAL A 407 4.69 -39.31 31.56
C VAL A 407 5.83 -38.31 31.79
N ALA A 408 5.52 -37.15 32.39
CA ALA A 408 6.54 -36.16 32.72
C ALA A 408 7.47 -36.67 33.83
N LEU A 409 6.92 -37.37 34.83
CA LEU A 409 7.70 -37.96 35.91
C LEU A 409 8.66 -39.06 35.41
N SER A 410 8.22 -39.92 34.48
CA SER A 410 9.08 -40.97 33.93
C SER A 410 10.25 -40.39 33.12
N LEU A 411 9.98 -39.38 32.29
CA LEU A 411 11.02 -38.65 31.55
C LEU A 411 11.96 -37.92 32.51
N TYR A 412 11.44 -37.27 33.55
CA TYR A 412 12.29 -36.60 34.55
C TYR A 412 13.19 -37.60 35.31
N ARG A 413 12.70 -38.79 35.66
CA ARG A 413 13.52 -39.86 36.25
C ARG A 413 14.63 -40.30 35.29
N GLN A 414 14.33 -40.43 34.00
CA GLN A 414 15.33 -40.76 32.98
C GLN A 414 16.41 -39.67 32.90
N PHE A 415 16.04 -38.39 32.91
CA PHE A 415 16.97 -37.28 32.99
C PHE A 415 17.86 -37.37 34.25
N CYS A 416 17.26 -37.62 35.42
CA CYS A 416 17.98 -37.72 36.69
C CYS A 416 18.96 -38.91 36.72
N ARG A 417 18.65 -40.03 36.04
CA ARG A 417 19.57 -41.18 35.92
C ARG A 417 20.91 -40.78 35.27
N HIS A 418 20.89 -39.84 34.34
CA HIS A 418 22.08 -39.40 33.62
C HIS A 418 22.78 -38.20 34.27
N GLN A 419 22.04 -37.23 34.82
CA GLN A 419 22.64 -35.98 35.31
C GLN A 419 22.58 -35.78 36.82
N GLU A 420 21.55 -36.28 37.52
CA GLU A 420 21.26 -35.91 38.92
C GLU A 420 20.91 -37.13 39.78
N ARG A 421 21.92 -37.96 40.05
CA ARG A 421 21.76 -39.24 40.71
C ARG A 421 21.24 -39.14 42.16
N GLU A 422 21.61 -38.09 42.89
CA GLU A 422 21.12 -37.84 44.26
C GLU A 422 19.63 -37.46 44.26
N THR A 423 19.21 -36.59 43.35
CA THR A 423 17.80 -36.22 43.18
C THR A 423 16.93 -37.44 42.84
N LEU A 424 17.49 -38.42 42.12
CA LEU A 424 16.81 -39.67 41.81
C LEU A 424 16.62 -40.57 43.05
N LYS A 425 17.59 -40.60 43.98
CA LYS A 425 17.42 -41.32 45.26
C LYS A 425 16.30 -40.71 46.08
N ASP A 426 16.26 -39.37 46.16
CA ASP A 426 15.21 -38.64 46.85
C ASP A 426 13.83 -38.98 46.28
N LEU A 427 13.71 -39.05 44.95
CA LEU A 427 12.47 -39.43 44.27
C LEU A 427 12.03 -40.87 44.61
N TYR A 428 12.94 -41.84 44.55
CA TYR A 428 12.60 -43.23 44.90
C TYR A 428 12.23 -43.40 46.38
N ASN A 429 12.87 -42.63 47.28
CA ASN A 429 12.50 -42.58 48.69
C ASN A 429 11.12 -41.94 48.91
N GLN A 430 10.78 -40.88 48.17
CA GLN A 430 9.47 -40.22 48.29
C GLN A 430 8.32 -41.06 47.73
N ASP A 431 8.58 -41.87 46.71
CA ASP A 431 7.59 -42.74 46.07
C ASP A 431 7.55 -44.16 46.69
N ASP A 432 8.23 -44.40 47.82
CA ASP A 432 8.39 -45.70 48.51
C ASP A 432 8.85 -46.85 47.59
N ASN A 433 9.61 -46.52 46.54
CA ASN A 433 10.12 -47.51 45.58
C ASN A 433 11.48 -48.06 46.03
N HIS A 434 11.45 -48.85 47.10
CA HIS A 434 12.67 -49.44 47.70
C HIS A 434 13.43 -50.38 46.73
N GLY A 435 12.76 -50.97 45.75
CA GLY A 435 13.38 -51.84 44.75
C GLY A 435 14.33 -51.09 43.82
N GLU A 436 13.86 -50.01 43.21
CA GLU A 436 14.70 -49.16 42.34
C GLU A 436 15.80 -48.44 43.12
N LEU A 437 15.53 -48.06 44.38
CA LEU A 437 16.54 -47.48 45.27
C LEU A 437 17.68 -48.48 45.55
N GLY A 438 17.34 -49.74 45.86
CA GLY A 438 18.32 -50.82 46.05
C GLY A 438 19.17 -51.04 44.80
N ASN A 439 18.54 -51.10 43.62
CA ASN A 439 19.26 -51.22 42.34
C ASN A 439 20.27 -50.07 42.13
N LEU A 440 19.90 -48.85 42.53
CA LEU A 440 20.75 -47.68 42.37
C LEU A 440 21.95 -47.69 43.32
N HIS A 441 21.80 -48.22 44.54
CA HIS A 441 22.90 -48.45 45.47
C HIS A 441 23.84 -49.56 44.98
N VAL A 442 23.30 -50.66 44.43
CA VAL A 442 24.11 -51.73 43.84
C VAL A 442 24.95 -51.18 42.68
N GLN A 443 24.36 -50.41 41.77
CA GLN A 443 25.09 -49.80 40.67
C GLN A 443 26.14 -48.76 41.08
N ALA A 444 26.05 -48.18 42.28
CA ALA A 444 27.05 -47.26 42.81
C ALA A 444 28.19 -47.98 43.56
N GLY A 445 27.99 -49.25 43.92
CA GLY A 445 28.99 -50.09 44.60
C GLY A 445 29.87 -50.91 43.65
N TYR A 446 29.46 -51.07 42.39
CA TYR A 446 30.31 -51.50 41.28
C TYR A 446 31.03 -50.30 40.67
#